data_AF-A0A538R486-F1
#
_entry.id   AF-A0A538R486-F1
#
_cell.length_a   1.000
_cell.length_b   1.000
_cell.length_c   1.000
_cell.angle_alpha   90.00
_cell.angle_beta   90.00
_cell.angle_gamma   90.00
#
_symmetry.space_group_name_H-M   'P 1'
#
loop_
_entity.id
_entity.type
_entity.pdbx_description
1 polymer ?
#
loop_
_entity_poly.entity_id
_entity_poly.type
_entity_poly.pdbx_seq_one_letter_code
_entity_poly.pdbx_strand_id
1 'polypeptide(L)'
;MATVGSYLLAIVGFAMMVSAVARTLTANLKYVYTRPLLINALRTNANHAENLCKTAPDSYFAAIGAAIKTAAMCRSRDPKVVVGATIPAYDGTAIAVSMKWKQLVGRVKLALMAAGGGVALGMSAGVPPILVIVLAVGVGIGFLWLFFFKAEVDRSILRARAEILPEVDRAFAEGRYVFPPLPPS
;
A
#
# COMPACT_ATOMS: atom_id res chain seq x y z
N MET A 1 -21.79 5.30 34.57
CA MET A 1 -20.60 4.56 34.06
C MET A 1 -20.75 4.12 32.61
N ALA A 2 -21.90 3.55 32.18
CA ALA A 2 -22.14 3.14 30.79
C ALA A 2 -21.90 4.25 29.74
N THR A 3 -22.32 5.49 30.05
CA THR A 3 -22.15 6.65 29.17
C THR A 3 -20.67 7.03 28.93
N VAL A 4 -19.82 6.94 29.96
CA VAL A 4 -18.38 7.22 29.84
C VAL A 4 -17.70 6.13 29.01
N GLY A 5 -18.09 4.86 29.23
CA GLY A 5 -17.61 3.72 28.45
C GLY A 5 -17.96 3.81 26.96
N SER A 6 -19.18 4.25 26.61
CA SER A 6 -19.60 4.41 25.21
C SER A 6 -18.81 5.51 24.48
N TYR A 7 -18.51 6.62 25.17
CA TYR A 7 -17.71 7.71 24.58
C TYR A 7 -16.25 7.29 24.37
N LEU A 8 -15.64 6.61 25.35
CA LEU A 8 -14.26 6.11 25.21
C LEU A 8 -14.13 5.13 24.04
N LEU A 9 -15.06 4.18 23.91
CA LEU A 9 -15.07 3.22 22.80
C LEU A 9 -15.20 3.91 21.44
N ALA A 10 -16.07 4.92 21.34
CA ALA A 10 -16.27 5.67 20.11
C ALA A 10 -15.06 6.54 19.73
N ILE A 11 -14.43 7.21 20.70
CA ILE A 11 -13.24 8.05 20.47
C ILE A 11 -12.06 7.17 20.02
N VAL A 12 -11.84 6.03 20.69
CA VAL A 12 -10.76 5.10 20.32
C VAL A 12 -11.01 4.55 18.90
N GLY A 13 -12.23 4.12 18.60
CA GLY A 13 -12.58 3.65 17.26
C GLY A 13 -12.37 4.73 16.18
N PHE A 14 -12.77 5.97 16.47
CA PHE A 14 -12.58 7.09 15.55
C PHE A 14 -11.10 7.44 15.35
N ALA A 15 -10.30 7.53 16.41
CA ALA A 15 -8.88 7.82 16.31
C ALA A 15 -8.11 6.76 15.49
N MET A 16 -8.44 5.48 15.69
CA MET A 16 -7.89 4.40 14.89
C MET A 16 -8.26 4.54 13.40
N MET A 17 -9.50 4.92 13.10
CA MET A 17 -9.95 5.18 11.73
C MET A 17 -9.19 6.34 11.09
N VAL A 18 -9.12 7.49 11.76
CA VAL A 18 -8.44 8.69 11.26
C VAL A 18 -6.97 8.39 10.95
N SER A 19 -6.30 7.64 11.82
CA SER A 19 -4.90 7.24 11.59
C SER A 19 -4.73 6.38 10.33
N ALA A 20 -5.70 5.54 10.01
CA ALA A 20 -5.67 4.67 8.83
C ALA A 20 -6.00 5.45 7.55
N VAL A 21 -6.93 6.40 7.60
CA VAL A 21 -7.24 7.30 6.47
C VAL A 21 -6.08 8.27 6.21
N ALA A 22 -5.42 8.79 7.23
CA ALA A 22 -4.23 9.63 7.05
C ALA A 22 -3.13 8.89 6.28
N ARG A 23 -2.94 7.58 6.53
CA ARG A 23 -1.99 6.74 5.80
C ARG A 23 -2.36 6.51 4.33
N THR A 24 -3.65 6.46 3.97
CA THR A 24 -4.05 6.35 2.56
C THR A 24 -3.82 7.66 1.81
N LEU A 25 -4.03 8.80 2.45
CA LEU A 25 -3.77 10.11 1.85
C LEU A 25 -2.28 10.31 1.53
N THR A 26 -1.38 9.82 2.38
CA THR A 26 0.07 9.86 2.12
C THR A 26 0.53 8.88 1.04
N ALA A 27 -0.25 7.83 0.76
CA ALA A 27 0.08 6.77 -0.20
C ALA A 27 -0.59 6.94 -1.57
N ASN A 28 -1.29 8.05 -1.82
CA ASN A 28 -2.19 8.22 -2.94
C ASN A 28 -1.46 8.50 -4.27
N LEU A 29 -0.93 7.45 -4.88
CA LEU A 29 -0.43 7.46 -6.25
C LEU A 29 -1.39 6.67 -7.15
N LYS A 30 -2.22 7.39 -7.91
CA LYS A 30 -3.11 6.79 -8.91
C LYS A 30 -2.28 6.14 -10.02
N TYR A 31 -2.38 4.82 -10.12
CA TYR A 31 -1.71 3.98 -11.13
C TYR A 31 -1.71 4.58 -12.54
N VAL A 32 -2.84 5.16 -12.96
CA VAL A 32 -3.02 5.76 -14.30
C VAL A 32 -1.99 6.85 -14.61
N TYR A 33 -1.66 7.70 -13.63
CA TYR A 33 -0.70 8.79 -13.84
C TYR A 33 0.74 8.35 -13.64
N THR A 34 0.97 7.43 -12.71
CA THR A 34 2.31 7.01 -12.33
C THR A 34 2.90 5.93 -13.22
N ARG A 35 2.07 5.11 -13.87
CA ARG A 35 2.49 4.12 -14.86
C ARG A 35 3.32 4.72 -16.01
N PRO A 36 2.83 5.71 -16.80
CA PRO A 36 3.61 6.24 -17.92
C PRO A 36 4.90 6.91 -17.47
N LEU A 37 4.89 7.56 -16.30
CA LEU A 37 6.08 8.15 -15.69
C LEU A 37 7.13 7.07 -15.40
N LEU A 38 6.73 5.95 -14.79
CA LEU A 38 7.66 4.89 -14.42
C LEU A 38 8.18 4.13 -15.65
N ILE A 39 7.33 3.87 -16.64
CA ILE A 39 7.75 3.27 -17.91
C ILE A 39 8.73 4.19 -18.64
N ASN A 40 8.46 5.50 -18.71
CA ASN A 40 9.37 6.45 -19.32
C ASN A 40 10.72 6.52 -18.57
N ALA A 41 10.69 6.48 -17.23
CA ALA A 41 11.89 6.42 -16.42
C ALA A 41 12.69 5.13 -16.69
N LEU A 42 12.05 3.96 -16.77
CA LEU A 42 12.72 2.69 -17.09
C LEU A 42 13.34 2.69 -18.50
N ARG A 43 12.72 3.39 -19.45
CA ARG A 43 13.22 3.51 -20.83
C ARG A 43 14.38 4.49 -20.98
N THR A 44 14.46 5.50 -20.12
CA THR A 44 15.47 6.57 -20.21
C THR A 44 16.61 6.39 -19.22
N ASN A 45 16.30 6.11 -17.96
CA ASN A 45 17.26 5.92 -16.88
C ASN A 45 16.69 5.01 -15.77
N ALA A 46 17.08 3.74 -15.79
CA ALA A 46 16.57 2.76 -14.83
C ALA A 46 16.99 3.04 -13.37
N ASN A 47 18.08 3.77 -13.13
CA ASN A 47 18.47 4.20 -11.78
C ASN A 47 17.52 5.28 -11.23
N HIS A 48 17.02 6.16 -12.09
CA HIS A 48 16.01 7.12 -11.71
C HIS A 48 14.69 6.42 -11.35
N ALA A 49 14.31 5.38 -12.10
CA ALA A 49 13.15 4.55 -11.78
C ALA A 49 13.29 3.86 -10.42
N GLU A 50 14.49 3.39 -10.03
CA GLU A 50 14.74 2.84 -8.69
C GLU A 50 14.49 3.88 -7.59
N ASN A 51 14.95 5.12 -7.78
CA ASN A 51 14.74 6.19 -6.81
C ASN A 51 13.26 6.60 -6.72
N LEU A 52 12.53 6.59 -7.83
CA LEU A 52 11.09 6.79 -7.83
C LEU A 52 10.36 5.70 -7.03
N CYS A 53 10.83 4.44 -7.10
CA CYS A 53 10.29 3.33 -6.32
C CYS A 53 10.42 3.49 -4.80
N LYS A 54 11.34 4.33 -4.32
CA LYS A 54 11.53 4.61 -2.89
C LYS A 54 10.51 5.62 -2.35
N THR A 55 9.84 6.39 -3.21
CA THR A 55 8.92 7.46 -2.79
C THR A 55 7.58 6.93 -2.26
N ALA A 56 7.16 5.73 -2.68
CA ALA A 56 5.87 5.16 -2.30
C ALA A 56 5.97 3.66 -1.93
N PRO A 57 6.56 3.34 -0.76
CA PRO A 57 6.89 1.97 -0.35
C PRO A 57 5.67 1.12 0.06
N ASP A 58 4.48 1.71 0.20
CA ASP A 58 3.25 0.99 0.51
C ASP A 58 2.35 0.80 -0.72
N SER A 59 2.90 0.93 -1.93
CA SER A 59 2.21 0.78 -3.21
C SER A 59 2.90 -0.24 -4.13
N TYR A 60 2.41 -0.39 -5.36
CA TYR A 60 3.04 -1.23 -6.39
C TYR A 60 4.49 -0.81 -6.72
N PHE A 61 4.90 0.43 -6.40
CA PHE A 61 6.27 0.91 -6.53
C PHE A 61 7.24 0.09 -5.68
N ALA A 62 6.84 -0.38 -4.50
CA ALA A 62 7.70 -1.22 -3.67
C ALA A 62 8.02 -2.56 -4.32
N ALA A 63 7.02 -3.16 -4.98
CA ALA A 63 7.19 -4.43 -5.67
C ALA A 63 8.11 -4.29 -6.90
N ILE A 64 7.96 -3.20 -7.65
CA ILE A 64 8.86 -2.88 -8.77
C ILE A 64 10.27 -2.52 -8.28
N GLY A 65 10.39 -1.74 -7.22
CA GLY A 65 11.68 -1.39 -6.62
C GLY A 65 12.42 -2.62 -6.11
N ALA A 66 11.71 -3.59 -5.53
CA ALA A 66 12.29 -4.87 -5.14
C ALA A 66 12.76 -5.68 -6.35
N ALA A 67 11.98 -5.74 -7.42
CA ALA A 67 12.41 -6.38 -8.67
C ALA A 67 13.69 -5.74 -9.24
N ILE A 68 13.73 -4.41 -9.34
CA ILE A 68 14.91 -3.66 -9.81
C ILE A 68 16.12 -3.95 -8.92
N LYS A 69 15.95 -3.91 -7.59
CA LYS A 69 17.03 -4.16 -6.63
C LYS A 69 17.56 -5.59 -6.75
N THR A 70 16.70 -6.58 -6.91
CA THR A 70 17.11 -7.98 -7.08
C THR A 70 17.83 -8.19 -8.42
N ALA A 71 17.32 -7.62 -9.51
CA ALA A 71 18.02 -7.64 -10.80
C ALA A 71 19.41 -7.00 -10.71
N ALA A 72 19.52 -5.88 -9.99
CA ALA A 72 20.80 -5.21 -9.74
C ALA A 72 21.77 -6.09 -8.95
N MET A 73 21.29 -6.89 -7.98
CA MET A 73 22.11 -7.84 -7.22
C MET A 73 22.59 -9.02 -8.08
N CYS A 74 21.79 -9.49 -9.04
CA CYS A 74 22.18 -10.57 -9.94
C CYS A 74 23.35 -10.20 -10.85
N ARG A 75 23.59 -8.90 -11.09
CA ARG A 75 24.70 -8.39 -11.92
C ARG A 75 24.83 -9.07 -13.28
N SER A 76 23.71 -9.55 -13.80
CA SER A 76 23.62 -10.20 -15.10
C SER A 76 22.75 -9.37 -16.01
N ARG A 77 23.07 -9.40 -17.30
CA ARG A 77 22.24 -8.86 -18.38
C ARG A 77 21.54 -9.96 -19.17
N ASP A 78 21.74 -11.22 -18.80
CA ASP A 78 21.04 -12.33 -19.42
C ASP A 78 19.54 -12.24 -19.05
N PRO A 79 18.64 -12.08 -20.03
CA PRO A 79 17.21 -11.98 -19.79
C PRO A 79 16.67 -13.13 -18.94
N LYS A 80 17.18 -14.36 -19.10
CA LYS A 80 16.70 -15.51 -18.33
C LYS A 80 17.05 -15.41 -16.86
N VAL A 81 18.26 -14.93 -16.54
CA VAL A 81 18.71 -14.76 -15.16
C VAL A 81 17.98 -13.60 -14.50
N VAL A 82 17.79 -12.49 -15.23
CA VAL A 82 17.06 -11.32 -14.74
C VAL A 82 15.60 -11.69 -14.43
N VAL A 83 14.87 -12.25 -15.40
CA VAL A 83 13.46 -12.65 -15.25
C VAL A 83 13.28 -13.69 -14.14
N GLY A 84 14.19 -14.66 -14.06
CA GLY A 84 14.18 -15.68 -13.01
C GLY A 84 14.33 -15.12 -11.59
N ALA A 85 14.92 -13.94 -11.45
CA ALA A 85 15.13 -13.28 -10.17
C ALA A 85 14.10 -12.16 -9.88
N THR A 86 13.65 -11.42 -10.90
CA THR A 86 12.73 -10.29 -10.75
C THR A 86 11.31 -10.72 -10.41
N ILE A 87 10.79 -11.76 -11.07
CA ILE A 87 9.42 -12.27 -10.84
C ILE A 87 9.21 -12.69 -9.38
N PRO A 88 10.02 -13.58 -8.78
CA PRO A 88 9.80 -13.99 -7.38
C PRO A 88 10.01 -12.84 -6.40
N ALA A 89 10.95 -11.92 -6.67
CA ALA A 89 11.15 -10.74 -5.83
C ALA A 89 9.94 -9.79 -5.87
N TYR A 90 9.37 -9.59 -7.07
CA TYR A 90 8.14 -8.83 -7.27
C TYR A 90 6.98 -9.46 -6.49
N ASP A 91 6.72 -10.76 -6.73
CA ASP A 91 5.57 -11.46 -6.14
C ASP A 91 5.67 -11.50 -4.60
N GLY A 92 6.85 -11.75 -4.04
CA GLY A 92 7.05 -11.76 -2.58
C GLY A 92 6.77 -10.41 -1.92
N THR A 93 7.23 -9.31 -2.53
CA THR A 93 7.01 -7.96 -1.99
C THR A 93 5.60 -7.44 -2.26
N ALA A 94 5.01 -7.78 -3.40
CA ALA A 94 3.59 -7.53 -3.70
C ALA A 94 2.68 -8.17 -2.64
N ILE A 95 2.93 -9.42 -2.27
CA ILE A 95 2.19 -10.10 -1.20
C ILE A 95 2.37 -9.37 0.14
N ALA A 96 3.59 -8.96 0.48
CA ALA A 96 3.86 -8.22 1.73
C ALA A 96 3.10 -6.89 1.79
N VAL A 97 3.04 -6.14 0.69
CA VAL A 97 2.26 -4.89 0.59
C VAL A 97 0.77 -5.18 0.76
N SER A 98 0.23 -6.18 0.06
CA SER A 98 -1.19 -6.57 0.20
C SER A 98 -1.52 -7.02 1.63
N MET A 99 -0.62 -7.75 2.29
CA MET A 99 -0.77 -8.17 3.68
C MET A 99 -0.78 -6.97 4.65
N LYS A 100 0.09 -5.97 4.47
CA LYS A 100 0.07 -4.74 5.27
C LYS A 100 -1.29 -4.03 5.18
N TRP A 101 -1.82 -3.88 3.97
CA TRP A 101 -3.15 -3.27 3.78
C TRP A 101 -4.28 -4.14 4.34
N LYS A 102 -4.18 -5.48 4.22
CA LYS A 102 -5.12 -6.41 4.83
C LYS A 102 -5.12 -6.30 6.37
N GLN A 103 -3.95 -6.17 6.99
CA GLN A 103 -3.83 -5.95 8.43
C GLN A 103 -4.43 -4.60 8.86
N LEU A 104 -4.20 -3.53 8.08
CA LEU A 104 -4.82 -2.22 8.33
C LEU A 104 -6.34 -2.30 8.26
N VAL A 105 -6.91 -2.90 7.20
CA VAL A 105 -8.37 -3.14 7.09
C VAL A 105 -8.89 -3.97 8.26
N GLY A 106 -8.13 -4.97 8.73
CA GLY A 106 -8.47 -5.75 9.91
C GLY A 106 -8.57 -4.91 11.19
N ARG A 107 -7.59 -4.04 11.45
CA ARG A 107 -7.60 -3.12 12.60
C ARG A 107 -8.78 -2.14 12.53
N VAL A 108 -9.10 -1.68 11.33
CA VAL A 108 -10.18 -0.73 11.09
C VAL A 108 -11.55 -1.40 11.25
N LYS A 109 -11.67 -2.69 10.90
CA LYS A 109 -12.85 -3.51 11.21
C LYS A 109 -13.09 -3.63 12.72
N LEU A 110 -12.03 -3.79 13.51
CA LEU A 110 -12.14 -3.77 14.98
C LEU A 110 -12.61 -2.40 15.48
N ALA A 111 -12.10 -1.30 14.91
CA ALA A 111 -12.55 0.04 15.23
C ALA A 111 -14.05 0.26 14.89
N LEU A 112 -14.52 -0.31 13.77
CA LEU A 112 -15.93 -0.30 13.40
C LEU A 112 -16.80 -1.10 14.39
N MET A 113 -16.32 -2.26 14.85
CA MET A 113 -17.01 -3.02 15.90
C MET A 113 -17.04 -2.27 17.24
N ALA A 114 -15.93 -1.62 17.62
CA ALA A 114 -15.87 -0.81 18.84
C ALA A 114 -16.82 0.39 18.80
N ALA A 115 -16.89 1.09 17.65
CA ALA A 115 -17.83 2.19 17.45
C ALA A 115 -19.29 1.71 17.49
N GLY A 116 -19.59 0.58 16.85
CA GLY A 116 -20.92 -0.05 16.91
C GLY A 116 -21.32 -0.48 18.32
N GLY A 117 -20.39 -1.07 19.08
CA GLY A 117 -20.59 -1.41 20.49
C GLY A 117 -20.85 -0.17 21.36
N GLY A 118 -20.15 0.94 21.07
CA GLY A 118 -20.40 2.23 21.72
C GLY A 118 -21.81 2.75 21.48
N VAL A 119 -22.34 2.63 20.25
CA VAL A 119 -23.73 3.02 19.93
C VAL A 119 -24.73 2.15 20.67
N ALA A 120 -24.55 0.82 20.66
CA ALA A 120 -25.44 -0.11 21.34
C ALA A 120 -25.49 0.14 22.86
N LEU A 121 -24.33 0.36 23.49
CA LEU A 121 -24.22 0.73 24.91
C LEU A 121 -24.88 2.07 25.21
N GLY A 122 -24.70 3.08 24.35
CA GLY A 122 -25.32 4.39 24.50
C GLY A 122 -26.85 4.33 24.43
N MET A 123 -27.41 3.57 23.49
CA MET A 123 -28.86 3.39 23.35
C MET A 123 -29.47 2.65 24.55
N SER A 124 -28.75 1.67 25.12
CA SER A 124 -29.21 0.92 26.30
C SER A 124 -29.29 1.77 27.58
N ALA A 125 -28.60 2.92 27.61
CA ALA A 125 -28.55 3.83 28.76
C ALA A 125 -29.63 4.93 28.73
N GLY A 126 -30.53 4.95 27.72
CA GLY A 126 -31.64 5.90 27.64
C GLY A 126 -31.26 7.35 27.30
N VAL A 127 -29.98 7.63 27.01
CA VAL A 127 -29.50 8.95 26.56
C VAL A 127 -29.33 8.90 25.04
N PRO A 128 -29.89 9.82 24.25
CA PRO A 128 -29.70 9.84 22.80
C PRO A 128 -28.22 10.12 22.49
N PRO A 129 -27.42 9.12 22.06
CA PRO A 129 -25.98 9.26 21.98
C PRO A 129 -25.61 9.82 20.60
N ILE A 130 -26.11 11.02 20.28
CA ILE A 130 -26.00 11.64 18.96
C ILE A 130 -24.54 11.72 18.51
N LEU A 131 -23.63 12.15 19.40
CA LEU A 131 -22.19 12.21 19.14
C LEU A 131 -21.58 10.84 18.80
N VAL A 132 -22.00 9.77 19.49
CA VAL A 132 -21.50 8.41 19.27
C VAL A 132 -21.98 7.88 17.91
N ILE A 133 -23.21 8.20 17.52
CA ILE A 133 -23.78 7.84 16.22
C ILE A 133 -23.02 8.56 15.09
N VAL A 134 -22.75 9.86 15.23
CA VAL A 134 -21.97 10.63 14.24
C VAL A 134 -20.56 10.05 14.07
N LEU A 135 -19.89 9.70 15.18
CA LEU A 135 -18.57 9.07 15.15
C LEU A 135 -18.62 7.70 14.48
N ALA A 136 -19.64 6.87 14.77
CA ALA A 136 -19.81 5.56 14.14
C ALA A 136 -20.05 5.66 12.63
N VAL A 137 -20.83 6.64 12.18
CA VAL A 137 -21.03 6.91 10.73
C VAL A 137 -19.71 7.32 10.07
N GLY A 138 -18.94 8.21 10.70
CA GLY A 138 -17.61 8.60 10.20
C GLY A 138 -16.66 7.42 10.08
N VAL A 139 -16.69 6.50 11.05
CA VAL A 139 -15.94 5.24 11.02
C VAL A 139 -16.45 4.34 9.88
N GLY A 140 -17.76 4.25 9.63
CA GLY A 140 -18.32 3.51 8.49
C GLY A 140 -17.81 4.02 7.13
N ILE A 141 -17.81 5.34 6.92
CA ILE A 141 -17.33 5.97 5.68
C ILE A 141 -15.83 5.72 5.51
N GLY A 142 -15.04 5.91 6.56
CA GLY A 142 -13.59 5.65 6.51
C GLY A 142 -13.25 4.20 6.21
N PHE A 143 -14.04 3.25 6.74
CA PHE A 143 -13.88 1.82 6.44
C PHE A 143 -14.13 1.54 4.94
N LEU A 144 -15.21 2.07 4.38
CA LEU A 144 -15.52 1.92 2.95
C LEU A 144 -14.39 2.49 2.08
N TRP A 145 -13.88 3.67 2.42
CA TRP A 145 -12.73 4.26 1.73
C TRP A 145 -11.53 3.29 1.76
N LEU A 146 -11.10 2.86 2.93
CA LEU A 146 -9.96 1.95 3.08
C LEU A 146 -10.15 0.63 2.33
N PHE A 147 -11.38 0.12 2.29
CA PHE A 147 -11.71 -1.08 1.54
C PHE A 147 -11.52 -0.88 0.03
N PHE A 148 -12.04 0.22 -0.53
CA PHE A 148 -11.84 0.56 -1.94
C PHE A 148 -10.37 0.83 -2.26
N PHE A 149 -9.67 1.57 -1.38
CA PHE A 149 -8.25 1.89 -1.57
C PHE A 149 -7.40 0.62 -1.61
N LYS A 150 -7.64 -0.34 -0.71
CA LYS A 150 -6.98 -1.65 -0.77
C LYS A 150 -7.23 -2.34 -2.10
N ALA A 151 -8.48 -2.39 -2.56
CA ALA A 151 -8.82 -3.03 -3.83
C ALA A 151 -8.12 -2.35 -5.03
N GLU A 152 -7.96 -1.03 -5.00
CA GLU A 152 -7.17 -0.29 -5.99
C GLU A 152 -5.68 -0.65 -5.93
N VAL A 153 -5.09 -0.76 -4.73
CA VAL A 153 -3.69 -1.19 -4.56
C VAL A 153 -3.49 -2.59 -5.13
N ASP A 154 -4.33 -3.56 -4.76
CA ASP A 154 -4.24 -4.94 -5.26
C ASP A 154 -4.39 -5.00 -6.80
N ARG A 155 -5.32 -4.21 -7.38
CA ARG A 155 -5.46 -4.10 -8.84
C ARG A 155 -4.23 -3.46 -9.50
N SER A 156 -3.65 -2.44 -8.87
CA SER A 156 -2.45 -1.76 -9.40
C SER A 156 -1.22 -2.67 -9.39
N ILE A 157 -1.09 -3.54 -8.38
CA ILE A 157 -0.06 -4.57 -8.31
C ILE A 157 -0.25 -5.57 -9.47
N LEU A 158 -1.45 -6.12 -9.63
CA LEU A 158 -1.70 -7.07 -10.72
C LEU A 158 -1.40 -6.48 -12.11
N ARG A 159 -1.78 -5.22 -12.35
CA ARG A 159 -1.47 -4.52 -13.61
C ARG A 159 0.02 -4.21 -13.75
N ALA A 160 0.68 -3.75 -12.68
CA ALA A 160 2.11 -3.47 -12.69
C ALA A 160 2.94 -4.73 -13.05
N ARG A 161 2.54 -5.90 -12.57
CA ARG A 161 3.17 -7.18 -12.93
C ARG A 161 3.11 -7.46 -14.43
N ALA A 162 1.98 -7.17 -15.07
CA ALA A 162 1.79 -7.42 -16.50
C ALA A 162 2.42 -6.34 -17.39
N GLU A 163 2.43 -5.08 -16.95
CA GLU A 163 2.72 -3.94 -17.82
C GLU A 163 4.08 -3.27 -17.54
N ILE A 164 4.56 -3.32 -16.30
CA ILE A 164 5.78 -2.59 -15.88
C ILE A 164 6.95 -3.56 -15.66
N LEU A 165 6.70 -4.73 -15.06
CA LEU A 165 7.74 -5.71 -14.79
C LEU A 165 8.52 -6.13 -16.07
N PRO A 166 7.88 -6.38 -17.23
CA PRO A 166 8.62 -6.69 -18.45
C PRO A 166 9.53 -5.54 -18.93
N GLU A 167 9.14 -4.28 -18.68
CA GLU A 167 9.96 -3.11 -19.00
C GLU A 167 11.17 -2.99 -18.05
N VAL A 168 11.05 -3.47 -16.81
CA VAL A 168 12.21 -3.60 -15.90
C VAL A 168 13.19 -4.61 -16.47
N ASP A 169 12.73 -5.82 -16.80
CA ASP A 169 13.60 -6.88 -17.33
C ASP A 169 14.30 -6.42 -18.61
N ARG A 170 13.57 -5.72 -19.48
CA ARG A 170 14.09 -5.12 -20.70
C ARG A 170 15.14 -4.05 -20.43
N ALA A 171 14.95 -3.19 -19.43
CA ALA A 171 15.91 -2.15 -19.08
C ALA A 171 17.27 -2.74 -18.62
N PHE A 172 17.25 -3.88 -17.91
CA PHE A 172 18.47 -4.59 -17.52
C PHE A 172 19.12 -5.33 -18.69
N ALA A 173 18.32 -6.03 -19.51
CA ALA A 173 18.81 -6.75 -20.69
C ALA A 173 19.46 -5.82 -21.73
N GLU A 174 18.87 -4.64 -21.96
CA GLU A 174 19.39 -3.63 -22.89
C GLU A 174 20.52 -2.78 -22.29
N GLY A 175 20.92 -3.05 -21.03
CA GLY A 175 22.05 -2.38 -20.38
C GLY A 175 21.80 -0.92 -19.97
N ARG A 176 20.53 -0.50 -19.87
CA ARG A 176 20.14 0.86 -19.44
C ARG A 176 20.30 1.08 -17.94
N TYR A 177 20.39 0.00 -17.15
CA TYR A 177 20.73 0.07 -15.74
C TYR A 177 22.25 0.08 -15.55
N VAL A 178 22.75 1.08 -14.82
CA VAL A 178 24.18 1.20 -14.49
C VAL A 178 24.40 0.61 -13.10
N PHE A 179 25.11 -0.51 -13.04
CA PHE A 179 25.43 -1.16 -11.77
C PHE A 179 26.37 -0.27 -10.92
N PRO A 180 26.10 -0.12 -9.61
CA PRO A 180 27.02 0.58 -8.73
C PRO A 180 28.38 -0.16 -8.63
N PRO A 181 29.49 0.57 -8.45
CA PRO A 181 30.82 -0.03 -8.32
C PRO A 181 30.87 -0.99 -7.11
N LEU A 182 31.74 -2.00 -7.18
CA LEU A 182 32.00 -2.88 -6.04
C LEU A 182 32.58 -2.05 -4.88
N PRO A 183 32.19 -2.35 -3.62
CA PRO A 183 32.93 -1.81 -2.48
C PRO A 183 34.40 -2.27 -2.60
N PRO A 184 35.36 -1.42 -2.20
CA PRO A 184 36.76 -1.82 -2.16
C PRO A 184 36.89 -3.05 -1.25
N SER A 185 37.51 -4.11 -1.79
CA SER A 185 37.80 -5.35 -1.09
C SER A 185 38.85 -5.17 0.00
#